data_AF-A0A3B9Q0D9-F1
#
_entry.id   AF-A0A3B9Q0D9-F1
#
_cell.length_a   1.000
_cell.length_b   1.000
_cell.length_c   1.000
_cell.angle_alpha   90.00
_cell.angle_beta   90.00
_cell.angle_gamma   90.00
#
_symmetry.space_group_name_H-M   'P 1'
#
loop_
_entity.id
_entity.type
_entity.pdbx_description
1 polymer ?
#
loop_
_entity_poly.entity_id
_entity_poly.type
_entity_poly.pdbx_seq_one_letter_code
_entity_poly.pdbx_strand_id
1 'polypeptide(L)'
;MTTNPNFSEEQMEENNLSTFLEEADKETEESEMDYEEHISDHTGITSDDSVSLYLNEMSRVPLLTREEEITLAKKMLIGRQARLTMIESDGDLENIEEIKELIREGKEAREYLIKANIRLVVSIAKKYRQYGSSFLDLIQAGNVGLIRAV
;
A
#
# COMPACT_ATOMS: atom_id res chain seq x y z
N MET A 1 -17.58 31.53 -1.14
CA MET A 1 -18.41 30.40 -1.59
C MET A 1 -17.66 29.17 -1.13
N THR A 2 -18.16 28.53 -0.09
CA THR A 2 -17.50 27.43 0.61
C THR A 2 -17.63 26.17 -0.23
N THR A 3 -16.53 25.71 -0.82
CA THR A 3 -16.46 24.41 -1.48
C THR A 3 -16.28 23.36 -0.39
N ASN A 4 -17.39 22.92 0.19
CA ASN A 4 -17.43 21.65 0.92
C ASN A 4 -17.15 20.55 -0.12
N PRO A 5 -15.97 19.89 -0.11
CA PRO A 5 -15.69 18.83 -1.07
C PRO A 5 -16.53 17.63 -0.63
N ASN A 6 -17.71 17.51 -1.24
CA ASN A 6 -18.58 16.38 -1.03
C ASN A 6 -17.95 15.18 -1.77
N PHE A 7 -17.12 14.40 -1.08
CA PHE A 7 -16.45 13.19 -1.59
C PHE A 7 -17.45 12.02 -1.87
N SER A 8 -18.68 12.35 -2.27
CA SER A 8 -19.73 11.41 -2.65
C SER A 8 -19.41 10.70 -3.98
N GLU A 9 -19.88 9.46 -4.11
CA GLU A 9 -19.69 8.54 -5.26
C GLU A 9 -19.97 9.17 -6.65
N GLU A 10 -20.76 10.25 -6.72
CA GLU A 10 -21.12 10.95 -7.97
C GLU A 10 -20.02 11.85 -8.56
N GLN A 11 -18.97 12.25 -7.81
CA GLN A 11 -17.89 13.08 -8.38
C GLN A 11 -16.79 12.27 -9.11
N MET A 12 -16.95 10.95 -9.20
CA MET A 12 -16.04 10.03 -9.88
C MET A 12 -16.24 10.03 -11.41
N GLU A 13 -16.24 11.19 -12.08
CA GLU A 13 -16.30 11.23 -13.55
C GLU A 13 -14.91 11.38 -14.20
N GLU A 14 -14.44 10.25 -14.72
CA GLU A 14 -13.65 9.94 -15.93
C GLU A 14 -12.43 10.78 -16.39
N ASN A 15 -12.09 11.96 -15.84
CA ASN A 15 -11.04 12.81 -16.43
C ASN A 15 -9.72 12.95 -15.68
N ASN A 16 -9.45 12.13 -14.66
CA ASN A 16 -8.21 12.19 -13.88
C ASN A 16 -7.30 10.96 -14.05
N LEU A 17 -7.48 10.14 -15.10
CA LEU A 17 -6.66 8.93 -15.28
C LEU A 17 -5.17 9.24 -15.48
N SER A 18 -4.82 10.35 -16.13
CA SER A 18 -3.41 10.74 -16.33
C SER A 18 -2.76 11.25 -15.05
N THR A 19 -3.46 12.07 -14.26
CA THR A 19 -3.00 12.54 -12.94
C THR A 19 -2.90 11.38 -11.96
N PHE A 20 -3.86 10.46 -12.00
CA PHE A 20 -3.87 9.23 -11.22
C PHE A 20 -2.63 8.36 -11.49
N LEU A 21 -2.20 8.24 -12.75
CA LEU A 21 -1.02 7.48 -13.14
C LEU A 21 0.30 8.18 -12.78
N GLU A 22 0.42 9.49 -13.00
CA GLU A 22 1.64 10.25 -12.62
C GLU A 22 1.86 10.29 -11.10
N GLU A 23 0.79 10.33 -10.31
CA GLU A 23 0.88 10.31 -8.85
C GLU A 23 0.98 8.89 -8.29
N ALA A 24 0.45 7.88 -8.99
CA ALA A 24 0.73 6.49 -8.66
C ALA A 24 2.24 6.21 -8.77
N ASP A 25 2.93 6.69 -9.81
CA ASP A 25 4.37 6.52 -9.92
C ASP A 25 5.14 7.23 -8.78
N LYS A 26 4.77 8.48 -8.42
CA LYS A 26 5.41 9.21 -7.30
C LYS A 26 5.14 8.60 -5.91
N GLU A 27 3.90 8.18 -5.64
CA GLU A 27 3.55 7.49 -4.39
C GLU A 27 4.18 6.10 -4.33
N THR A 28 4.36 5.44 -5.49
CA THR A 28 5.09 4.17 -5.57
C THR A 28 6.54 4.37 -5.16
N GLU A 29 7.24 5.37 -5.70
CA GLU A 29 8.63 5.70 -5.32
C GLU A 29 8.78 6.05 -3.84
N GLU A 30 7.87 6.86 -3.27
CA GLU A 30 7.89 7.21 -1.84
C GLU A 30 7.58 6.00 -0.94
N SER A 31 6.68 5.13 -1.39
CA SER A 31 6.36 3.89 -0.67
C SER A 31 7.42 2.80 -0.81
N GLU A 32 8.16 2.71 -1.92
CA GLU A 32 9.24 1.75 -2.05
C GLU A 32 10.34 2.04 -1.01
N MET A 33 10.65 3.31 -0.74
CA MET A 33 11.62 3.71 0.28
C MET A 33 11.20 3.36 1.71
N ASP A 34 9.93 3.61 2.07
CA ASP A 34 9.39 3.35 3.43
C ASP A 34 9.30 1.84 3.72
N TYR A 35 8.97 1.03 2.71
CA TYR A 35 8.84 -0.43 2.87
C TYR A 35 10.20 -1.15 2.85
N GLU A 36 11.19 -0.65 2.09
CA GLU A 36 12.57 -1.16 2.17
C GLU A 36 13.19 -0.95 3.57
N GLU A 37 12.92 0.19 4.22
CA GLU A 37 13.42 0.48 5.57
C GLU A 37 12.93 -0.56 6.59
N HIS A 38 11.65 -0.93 6.53
CA HIS A 38 11.05 -1.91 7.46
C HIS A 38 11.55 -3.35 7.30
N ILE A 39 12.18 -3.70 6.18
CA ILE A 39 12.66 -5.05 5.90
C ILE A 39 14.17 -5.19 6.17
N SER A 40 14.95 -4.10 6.14
CA SER A 40 16.42 -4.19 6.05
C SER A 40 17.15 -4.47 7.39
N ASP A 41 16.45 -4.50 8.53
CA ASP A 41 17.11 -4.57 9.85
C ASP A 41 17.43 -6.01 10.31
N HIS A 42 18.06 -6.80 9.43
CA HIS A 42 18.40 -8.21 9.68
C HIS A 42 19.90 -8.51 9.62
N THR A 43 20.75 -7.48 9.72
CA THR A 43 22.21 -7.57 9.51
C THR A 43 22.98 -8.45 10.52
N GLY A 44 22.32 -9.03 11.52
CA GLY A 44 22.92 -9.89 12.56
C GLY A 44 22.24 -11.24 12.80
N ILE A 45 21.25 -11.65 12.01
CA ILE A 45 20.46 -12.87 12.22
C ILE A 45 20.84 -13.93 11.17
N THR A 46 20.94 -15.21 11.55
CA THR A 46 21.21 -16.28 10.57
C THR A 46 20.09 -16.32 9.52
N SER A 47 20.40 -16.70 8.27
CA SER A 47 19.43 -16.64 7.17
C SER A 47 18.17 -17.49 7.40
N ASP A 48 18.23 -18.52 8.24
CA ASP A 48 17.09 -19.39 8.56
C ASP A 48 16.19 -18.78 9.66
N ASP A 49 16.80 -18.04 10.59
CA ASP A 49 16.10 -17.32 11.67
C ASP A 49 15.37 -16.07 11.13
N SER A 50 15.94 -15.37 10.14
CA SER A 50 15.31 -14.20 9.52
C SER A 50 14.09 -14.58 8.67
N VAL A 51 14.15 -15.69 7.94
CA VAL A 51 12.98 -16.25 7.23
C VAL A 51 11.87 -16.63 8.21
N SER A 52 12.23 -17.23 9.35
CA SER A 52 11.25 -17.65 10.36
C SER A 52 10.56 -16.46 11.02
N LEU A 53 11.31 -15.39 11.33
CA LEU A 53 10.76 -14.13 11.86
C LEU A 53 9.76 -13.50 10.88
N TYR A 54 10.16 -13.38 9.61
CA TYR A 54 9.36 -12.84 8.53
C TYR A 54 8.04 -13.62 8.32
N LEU A 55 8.12 -14.95 8.28
CA LEU A 55 6.93 -15.81 8.15
C LEU A 55 5.99 -15.70 9.36
N ASN A 56 6.54 -15.54 10.56
CA ASN A 56 5.76 -15.37 11.79
C ASN A 56 5.00 -14.05 11.77
N GLU A 57 5.65 -12.96 11.34
CA GLU A 57 5.03 -11.64 11.22
C GLU A 57 3.86 -11.65 10.23
N MET A 58 4.01 -12.35 9.10
CA MET A 58 2.95 -12.48 8.08
C MET A 58 1.82 -13.43 8.47
N SER A 59 2.08 -14.34 9.39
CA SER A 59 1.04 -15.22 9.94
C SER A 59 0.03 -14.45 10.80
N ARG A 60 0.30 -13.19 11.17
CA ARG A 60 -0.58 -12.39 12.04
C ARG A 60 -1.76 -11.74 11.33
N VAL A 61 -1.62 -11.41 10.03
CA VAL A 61 -2.69 -10.74 9.27
C VAL A 61 -3.52 -11.78 8.52
N PRO A 62 -4.84 -11.88 8.78
CA PRO A 62 -5.70 -12.84 8.10
C PRO A 62 -5.80 -12.57 6.60
N LEU A 63 -6.20 -13.60 5.84
CA LEU A 63 -6.51 -13.42 4.42
C LEU A 63 -7.79 -12.59 4.29
N LEU A 64 -7.77 -11.67 3.34
CA LEU A 64 -8.94 -10.86 3.02
C LEU A 64 -9.95 -11.65 2.18
N THR A 65 -11.21 -11.35 2.41
CA THR A 65 -12.30 -11.68 1.50
C THR A 65 -12.41 -10.61 0.41
N ARG A 66 -13.04 -10.96 -0.71
CA ARG A 66 -13.26 -10.03 -1.83
C ARG A 66 -13.98 -8.75 -1.39
N GLU A 67 -14.92 -8.83 -0.46
CA GLU A 67 -15.66 -7.66 0.03
C GLU A 67 -14.78 -6.73 0.88
N GLU A 68 -13.88 -7.30 1.69
CA GLU A 68 -12.91 -6.53 2.47
C GLU A 68 -11.87 -5.87 1.56
N GLU A 69 -11.40 -6.56 0.51
CA GLU A 69 -10.51 -5.98 -0.50
C GLU A 69 -11.15 -4.76 -1.19
N ILE A 70 -12.42 -4.87 -1.60
CA ILE A 70 -13.14 -3.76 -2.21
C ILE A 70 -13.27 -2.58 -1.23
N THR A 71 -13.56 -2.87 0.04
CA THR A 71 -13.68 -1.83 1.08
C THR A 71 -12.36 -1.10 1.30
N LEU A 72 -11.25 -1.84 1.38
CA LEU A 72 -9.91 -1.26 1.54
C LEU A 72 -9.52 -0.44 0.31
N ALA A 73 -9.78 -0.94 -0.90
CA ALA A 73 -9.51 -0.21 -2.14
C ALA A 73 -10.30 1.11 -2.21
N LYS A 74 -11.56 1.12 -1.77
CA LYS A 74 -12.36 2.35 -1.66
C LYS A 74 -11.74 3.35 -0.68
N LYS A 75 -11.31 2.90 0.50
CA LYS A 75 -10.63 3.77 1.48
C LYS A 75 -9.33 4.36 0.94
N MET A 76 -8.52 3.55 0.26
CA MET A 76 -7.30 4.02 -0.41
C MET A 76 -7.60 5.10 -1.45
N LEU A 77 -8.62 4.89 -2.28
CA LEU A 77 -9.04 5.86 -3.30
C LEU A 77 -9.46 7.20 -2.66
N ILE A 78 -10.28 7.14 -1.61
CA ILE A 78 -10.75 8.34 -0.90
C ILE A 78 -9.56 9.07 -0.25
N GLY A 79 -8.68 8.37 0.46
CA GLY A 79 -7.51 8.98 1.10
C GLY A 79 -6.53 9.59 0.10
N ARG A 80 -6.35 8.96 -1.07
CA ARG A 80 -5.57 9.52 -2.17
C ARG A 80 -6.21 10.82 -2.66
N GLN A 81 -7.51 10.81 -2.97
CA GLN A 81 -8.21 12.01 -3.46
C GLN A 81 -8.17 13.16 -2.44
N ALA A 82 -8.35 12.85 -1.15
CA ALA A 82 -8.24 13.82 -0.07
C ALA A 82 -6.85 14.47 -0.02
N ARG A 83 -5.78 13.68 -0.25
CA ARG A 83 -4.41 14.19 -0.37
C ARG A 83 -4.26 15.14 -1.57
N LEU A 84 -4.85 14.81 -2.72
CA LEU A 84 -4.76 15.65 -3.92
C LEU A 84 -5.40 17.00 -3.68
N THR A 85 -6.63 16.99 -3.16
CA THR A 85 -7.36 18.20 -2.82
C THR A 85 -6.59 19.05 -1.80
N MET A 86 -5.88 18.43 -0.85
CA MET A 86 -5.01 19.12 0.10
C MET A 86 -3.83 19.84 -0.56
N ILE A 87 -3.18 19.19 -1.54
CA ILE A 87 -2.04 19.74 -2.29
C ILE A 87 -2.52 20.86 -3.24
N GLU A 88 -3.60 20.62 -3.98
CA GLU A 88 -4.16 21.58 -4.95
C GLU A 88 -4.64 22.88 -4.30
N SER A 89 -5.15 22.79 -3.06
CA SER A 89 -5.68 23.95 -2.33
C SER A 89 -4.62 24.69 -1.50
N ASP A 90 -3.34 24.34 -1.63
CA ASP A 90 -2.21 24.91 -0.85
C ASP A 90 -2.46 24.92 0.68
N GLY A 91 -3.25 23.95 1.18
CA GLY A 91 -3.62 23.85 2.58
C GLY A 91 -4.66 24.86 3.09
N ASP A 92 -5.26 25.71 2.23
CA ASP A 92 -6.32 26.65 2.62
C ASP A 92 -7.70 25.98 2.62
N LEU A 93 -7.87 25.01 3.52
CA LEU A 93 -9.08 24.21 3.63
C LEU A 93 -9.74 24.41 4.99
N GLU A 94 -11.06 24.56 5.01
CA GLU A 94 -11.84 24.74 6.24
C GLU A 94 -11.84 23.46 7.11
N ASN A 95 -11.67 22.30 6.48
CA ASN A 95 -11.74 20.97 7.10
C ASN A 95 -10.40 20.18 7.00
N ILE A 96 -9.26 20.83 7.28
CA ILE A 96 -7.94 20.16 7.22
C ILE A 96 -7.89 18.89 8.09
N GLU A 97 -8.51 18.90 9.26
CA GLU A 97 -8.48 17.75 10.17
C GLU A 97 -9.22 16.53 9.61
N GLU A 98 -10.37 16.74 8.99
CA GLU A 98 -11.15 15.68 8.33
C GLU A 98 -10.38 15.11 7.14
N ILE A 99 -9.74 15.98 6.35
CA ILE A 99 -8.94 15.56 5.19
C ILE A 99 -7.71 14.75 5.62
N LYS A 100 -7.02 15.17 6.69
CA LYS A 100 -5.91 14.40 7.26
C LYS A 100 -6.35 13.02 7.73
N GLU A 101 -7.53 12.92 8.33
CA GLU A 101 -8.07 11.64 8.77
C GLU A 101 -8.36 10.71 7.58
N LEU A 102 -8.97 11.22 6.50
CA LEU A 102 -9.18 10.46 5.27
C LEU A 102 -7.86 9.97 4.66
N ILE A 103 -6.83 10.82 4.65
CA ILE A 103 -5.48 10.46 4.18
C ILE A 103 -4.89 9.34 5.04
N ARG A 104 -5.02 9.45 6.37
CA ARG A 104 -4.54 8.44 7.32
C ARG A 104 -5.26 7.10 7.11
N GLU A 105 -6.58 7.11 7.00
CA GLU A 105 -7.37 5.91 6.72
C GLU A 105 -6.98 5.26 5.39
N GLY A 106 -6.71 6.05 4.35
CA GLY A 106 -6.24 5.53 3.05
C GLY A 106 -4.88 4.86 3.15
N LYS A 107 -3.94 5.45 3.91
CA LYS A 107 -2.61 4.86 4.16
C LYS A 107 -2.71 3.54 4.93
N GLU A 108 -3.50 3.51 6.00
CA GLU A 108 -3.71 2.29 6.80
C GLU A 108 -4.37 1.19 5.96
N ALA A 109 -5.33 1.55 5.09
CA ALA A 109 -5.97 0.60 4.20
C ALA A 109 -4.97 -0.01 3.20
N ARG A 110 -4.05 0.81 2.65
CA ARG A 110 -2.98 0.36 1.76
C ARG A 110 -2.03 -0.61 2.46
N GLU A 111 -1.55 -0.25 3.64
CA GLU A 111 -0.67 -1.12 4.44
C GLU A 111 -1.34 -2.45 4.75
N TYR A 112 -2.61 -2.43 5.15
CA TYR A 112 -3.35 -3.64 5.46
C TYR A 112 -3.50 -4.53 4.23
N LEU A 113 -3.83 -3.94 3.07
CA LEU A 113 -3.99 -4.65 1.81
C LEU A 113 -2.67 -5.31 1.38
N ILE A 114 -1.54 -4.60 1.52
CA ILE A 114 -0.21 -5.16 1.27
C ILE A 114 0.06 -6.32 2.22
N LYS A 115 -0.04 -6.10 3.54
CA LYS A 115 0.23 -7.12 4.58
C LYS A 115 -0.60 -8.39 4.41
N ALA A 116 -1.88 -8.27 4.06
CA ALA A 116 -2.76 -9.41 3.80
C ALA A 116 -2.33 -10.22 2.57
N ASN A 117 -1.78 -9.55 1.55
CA ASN A 117 -1.34 -10.17 0.30
C ASN A 117 0.10 -10.69 0.33
N ILE A 118 0.92 -10.38 1.34
CA ILE A 118 2.30 -10.91 1.42
C ILE A 118 2.32 -12.46 1.47
N ARG A 119 1.29 -13.08 2.07
CA ARG A 119 1.16 -14.55 2.07
C ARG A 119 1.11 -15.14 0.66
N LEU A 120 0.50 -14.43 -0.29
CA LEU A 120 0.47 -14.83 -1.69
C LEU A 120 1.89 -14.85 -2.26
N VAL A 121 2.67 -13.79 -2.03
CA VAL A 121 4.07 -13.69 -2.48
C VAL A 121 4.89 -14.87 -1.98
N VAL A 122 4.82 -15.18 -0.68
CA VAL A 122 5.53 -16.32 -0.08
C VAL A 122 5.07 -17.65 -0.69
N SER A 123 3.77 -17.82 -0.92
CA SER A 123 3.23 -19.05 -1.53
C SER A 123 3.72 -19.27 -2.96
N ILE A 124 3.91 -18.18 -3.72
CA ILE A 124 4.46 -18.18 -5.07
C ILE A 124 5.97 -18.44 -5.00
N ALA A 125 6.71 -17.68 -4.18
CA ALA A 125 8.16 -17.81 -4.01
C ALA A 125 8.57 -19.24 -3.61
N LYS A 126 7.78 -19.93 -2.78
CA LYS A 126 8.02 -21.34 -2.42
C LYS A 126 8.10 -22.27 -3.64
N LYS A 127 7.33 -21.99 -4.71
CA LYS A 127 7.37 -22.78 -5.96
C LYS A 127 8.67 -22.55 -6.74
N TYR A 128 9.31 -21.39 -6.58
CA TYR A 128 10.50 -20.99 -7.31
C TYR A 128 11.82 -21.27 -6.59
N ARG A 129 11.79 -21.88 -5.39
CA ARG A 129 12.98 -22.22 -4.58
C ARG A 129 14.02 -23.10 -5.31
N GLN A 130 13.60 -23.81 -6.36
CA GLN A 130 14.43 -24.76 -7.11
C GLN A 130 15.30 -24.10 -8.19
N TYR A 131 15.12 -22.80 -8.46
CA TYR A 131 15.72 -22.12 -9.62
C TYR A 131 16.99 -21.29 -9.29
N GLY A 132 17.60 -21.48 -8.12
CA GLY A 132 18.96 -21.01 -7.81
C GLY A 132 19.10 -19.61 -7.18
N SER A 133 18.06 -18.79 -7.15
CA SER A 133 18.03 -17.53 -6.37
C SER A 133 17.74 -17.78 -4.89
N SER A 134 18.23 -16.90 -3.99
CA SER A 134 17.90 -16.99 -2.57
C SER A 134 16.38 -16.87 -2.37
N PHE A 135 15.83 -17.66 -1.45
CA PHE A 135 14.40 -17.61 -1.14
C PHE A 135 13.94 -16.22 -0.68
N LEU A 136 14.83 -15.51 0.03
CA LEU A 136 14.60 -14.13 0.43
C LEU A 136 14.54 -13.19 -0.78
N ASP A 137 15.43 -13.33 -1.75
CA ASP A 137 15.43 -12.47 -2.96
C ASP A 137 14.15 -12.63 -3.77
N LEU A 138 13.63 -13.87 -3.88
CA LEU A 138 12.36 -14.15 -4.55
C LEU A 138 11.18 -13.51 -3.82
N ILE A 139 11.21 -13.53 -2.49
CA ILE A 139 10.21 -12.87 -1.66
C ILE A 139 10.30 -11.35 -1.83
N GLN A 140 11.51 -10.76 -1.81
CA GLN A 140 11.69 -9.32 -1.98
C GLN A 140 11.19 -8.86 -3.35
N ALA A 141 11.60 -9.52 -4.42
CA ALA A 141 11.14 -9.19 -5.76
C ALA A 141 9.61 -9.30 -5.90
N GLY A 142 9.01 -10.31 -5.25
CA GLY A 142 7.56 -10.46 -5.23
C GLY A 142 6.84 -9.40 -4.39
N ASN A 143 7.42 -8.96 -3.27
CA ASN A 143 6.86 -7.89 -2.44
C ASN A 143 6.88 -6.56 -3.18
N VAL A 144 7.98 -6.24 -3.87
CA VAL A 144 8.08 -5.04 -4.72
C VAL A 144 6.99 -5.09 -5.81
N GLY A 145 6.83 -6.24 -6.48
CA GLY A 145 5.77 -6.42 -7.46
C GLY A 145 4.36 -6.27 -6.90
N LEU A 146 4.13 -6.72 -5.66
CA LEU A 146 2.86 -6.55 -4.96
C LEU A 146 2.59 -5.09 -4.58
N ILE A 147 3.59 -4.41 -4.02
CA ILE A 147 3.48 -3.00 -3.61
C ILE A 147 3.17 -2.12 -4.81
N ARG A 148 3.79 -2.40 -5.97
CA ARG A 148 3.52 -1.68 -7.22
C ARG A 148 2.12 -1.93 -7.78
N ALA A 149 1.51 -3.07 -7.47
CA ALA A 149 0.16 -3.40 -7.93
C ALA A 149 -0.95 -2.76 -7.07
N VAL A 150 -0.59 -2.18 -5.91
CA VAL A 150 -1.52 -1.67 -4.87
C VAL A 150 -1.36 -0.17 -4.65
#